data_AF-A0A842YJ07-F1
#
_entry.id   AF-A0A842YJ07-F1
#
_cell.length_a   1.000
_cell.length_b   1.000
_cell.length_c   1.000
_cell.angle_alpha   90.00
_cell.angle_beta   90.00
_cell.angle_gamma   90.00
#
_symmetry.space_group_name_H-M   'P 1'
#
loop_
_entity.id
_entity.type
_entity.pdbx_description
1 polymer ?
#
loop_
_entity_poly.entity_id
_entity_poly.type
_entity_poly.pdbx_seq_one_letter_code
_entity_poly.pdbx_strand_id
1 'polypeptide(L)'
;ADTAKTTCFDSNYNYLVEAAGAGLNAAINTIRPGISANEVGIAIEDAIKSHGAKPISNLTGHKLARFVVHAGQSIPNVGGIDHHVIHESDVYAIEPFAVPPTADGRVIDGPPSNIYRMQKKRSVQGTTKMMMKFIQDEYRTLPFASRWVMKKFNTPEGTAAFQELLNTKCIMSYPQLFEKTRAKVAQAEHSVIVTEDGCEVTTA
;
A
#
# COMPACT_ATOMS: atom_id res chain seq x y z
N ALA A 1 -8.91 1.97 8.40
CA ALA A 1 -7.58 2.53 8.65
C ALA A 1 -6.55 1.55 8.09
N ASP A 2 -5.49 2.07 7.51
CA ASP A 2 -4.32 1.36 6.99
C ASP A 2 -3.09 1.71 7.84
N THR A 3 -2.27 0.72 8.18
CA THR A 3 -1.10 0.90 9.06
C THR A 3 -0.18 -0.30 9.01
N ALA A 4 1.11 -0.05 9.20
CA ALA A 4 2.15 -1.05 9.16
C ALA A 4 3.33 -0.65 10.06
N LYS A 5 4.06 -1.67 10.52
CA LYS A 5 5.29 -1.50 11.28
C LYS A 5 6.25 -2.64 10.98
N THR A 6 7.53 -2.31 10.84
CA THR A 6 8.59 -3.30 10.73
C THR A 6 9.08 -3.74 12.11
N THR A 7 9.16 -5.06 12.32
CA THR A 7 9.85 -5.65 13.47
C THR A 7 11.16 -6.26 12.98
N CYS A 8 12.28 -5.88 13.61
CA CYS A 8 13.60 -6.32 13.23
C CYS A 8 14.22 -7.20 14.33
N PHE A 9 14.71 -8.37 13.95
CA PHE A 9 15.38 -9.32 14.86
C PHE A 9 16.90 -9.35 14.67
N ASP A 10 17.42 -8.63 13.68
CA ASP A 10 18.84 -8.47 13.41
C ASP A 10 19.23 -7.00 13.61
N SER A 11 19.99 -6.74 14.67
CA SER A 11 20.39 -5.38 15.07
C SER A 11 21.09 -4.60 13.96
N ASN A 12 21.73 -5.29 13.00
CA ASN A 12 22.40 -4.64 11.88
C ASN A 12 21.44 -3.87 10.96
N TYR A 13 20.14 -4.15 11.02
CA TYR A 13 19.11 -3.49 10.20
C TYR A 13 18.16 -2.59 11.01
N ASN A 14 18.42 -2.36 12.31
CA ASN A 14 17.59 -1.48 13.13
C ASN A 14 17.52 -0.05 12.56
N TYR A 15 18.62 0.45 12.00
CA TYR A 15 18.68 1.77 11.39
C TYR A 15 17.67 1.95 10.23
N LEU A 16 17.30 0.86 9.52
CA LEU A 16 16.27 0.93 8.47
C LEU A 16 14.88 1.15 9.07
N VAL A 17 14.59 0.52 10.20
CA VAL A 17 13.31 0.71 10.92
C VAL A 17 13.23 2.13 11.47
N GLU A 18 14.33 2.63 12.04
CA GLU A 18 14.44 4.02 12.50
C GLU A 18 14.27 5.01 11.34
N ALA A 19 14.92 4.77 10.19
CA ALA A 19 14.78 5.60 9.01
C ALA A 19 13.35 5.65 8.48
N ALA A 20 12.66 4.51 8.35
CA ALA A 20 11.27 4.47 7.91
C ALA A 20 10.34 5.22 8.89
N GLY A 21 10.56 5.06 10.20
CA GLY A 21 9.83 5.80 11.23
C GLY A 21 10.12 7.31 11.19
N ALA A 22 11.37 7.71 10.95
CA ALA A 22 11.74 9.12 10.79
C ALA A 22 11.08 9.75 9.57
N GLY A 23 11.03 9.02 8.44
CA GLY A 23 10.28 9.44 7.25
C GLY A 23 8.80 9.65 7.55
N LEU A 24 8.17 8.73 8.30
CA LEU A 24 6.76 8.82 8.65
C LEU A 24 6.48 10.04 9.54
N ASN A 25 7.32 10.26 10.55
CA ASN A 25 7.21 11.41 11.44
C ASN A 25 7.41 12.73 10.69
N ALA A 26 8.37 12.79 9.77
CA ALA A 26 8.61 13.97 8.94
C ALA A 26 7.39 14.29 8.07
N ALA A 27 6.77 13.27 7.47
CA ALA A 27 5.55 13.42 6.69
C ALA A 27 4.38 13.96 7.53
N ILE A 28 4.13 13.36 8.70
CA ILE A 28 3.05 13.76 9.63
C ILE A 28 3.24 15.22 10.09
N ASN A 29 4.48 15.64 10.37
CA ASN A 29 4.79 17.02 10.76
C ASN A 29 4.70 18.02 9.58
N THR A 30 4.73 17.53 8.35
CA THR A 30 4.72 18.36 7.13
C THR A 30 3.33 18.50 6.54
N ILE A 31 2.53 17.43 6.56
CA ILE A 31 1.24 17.37 5.87
C ILE A 31 0.22 18.33 6.49
N ARG A 32 -0.36 19.19 5.65
CA ARG A 32 -1.40 20.17 5.99
C ARG A 32 -2.12 20.63 4.71
N PRO A 33 -3.29 21.28 4.80
CA PRO A 33 -3.95 21.84 3.63
C PRO A 33 -3.06 22.84 2.88
N GLY A 34 -3.15 22.84 1.55
CA GLY A 34 -2.51 23.84 0.68
C GLY A 34 -1.07 23.54 0.29
N ILE A 35 -0.39 22.58 0.95
CA ILE A 35 0.92 22.12 0.48
C ILE A 35 0.78 21.07 -0.62
N SER A 36 1.84 20.89 -1.41
CA SER A 36 1.90 19.84 -2.43
C SER A 36 2.33 18.49 -1.84
N ALA A 37 1.85 17.38 -2.42
CA ALA A 37 2.33 16.03 -2.06
C ALA A 37 3.85 15.87 -2.24
N ASN A 38 4.45 16.57 -3.22
CA ASN A 38 5.89 16.65 -3.41
C ASN A 38 6.63 17.19 -2.17
N GLU A 39 6.12 18.22 -1.50
CA GLU A 39 6.76 18.76 -0.28
C GLU A 39 6.81 17.72 0.83
N VAL A 40 5.75 16.91 0.97
CA VAL A 40 5.73 15.77 1.90
C VAL A 40 6.79 14.72 1.49
N GLY A 41 6.90 14.43 0.20
CA GLY A 41 7.90 13.49 -0.32
C GLY A 41 9.35 13.93 -0.11
N ILE A 42 9.64 15.22 -0.24
CA ILE A 42 10.96 15.79 0.07
C ILE A 42 11.27 15.61 1.57
N ALA A 43 10.31 15.90 2.45
CA ALA A 43 10.48 15.74 3.89
C ALA A 43 10.75 14.27 4.28
N ILE A 44 10.04 13.31 3.65
CA ILE A 44 10.28 11.87 3.84
C ILE A 44 11.70 11.51 3.37
N GLU A 45 12.09 11.94 2.17
CA GLU A 45 13.37 11.61 1.56
C GLU A 45 14.55 12.10 2.39
N ASP A 46 14.51 13.35 2.83
CA ASP A 46 15.56 13.95 3.64
C ASP A 46 15.68 13.25 5.00
N ALA A 47 14.55 12.94 5.64
CA ALA A 47 14.53 12.20 6.90
C ALA A 47 15.12 10.80 6.76
N ILE A 48 14.75 10.03 5.73
CA ILE A 48 15.30 8.70 5.49
C ILE A 48 16.80 8.77 5.18
N LYS A 49 17.24 9.71 4.34
CA LYS A 49 18.66 9.88 3.99
C LYS A 49 19.52 10.29 5.18
N SER A 50 19.00 11.12 6.08
CA SER A 50 19.72 11.54 7.30
C SER A 50 20.04 10.37 8.24
N HIS A 51 19.29 9.26 8.14
CA HIS A 51 19.53 8.02 8.88
C HIS A 51 20.40 7.02 8.12
N GLY A 52 21.08 7.44 7.04
CA GLY A 52 21.99 6.59 6.26
C GLY A 52 21.28 5.54 5.40
N ALA A 53 19.97 5.69 5.17
CA ALA A 53 19.16 4.81 4.34
C ALA A 53 18.74 5.50 3.03
N LYS A 54 18.09 4.75 2.15
CA LYS A 54 17.56 5.23 0.87
C LYS A 54 16.06 4.95 0.80
N PRO A 55 15.21 5.91 0.36
CA PRO A 55 13.79 5.66 0.18
C PRO A 55 13.51 4.81 -1.07
N ILE A 56 12.42 4.04 -1.06
CA ILE A 56 11.88 3.43 -2.28
C ILE A 56 11.08 4.48 -3.06
N SER A 57 11.47 4.72 -4.31
CA SER A 57 10.93 5.83 -5.11
C SER A 57 9.63 5.53 -5.86
N ASN A 58 9.35 4.25 -6.17
CA ASN A 58 8.18 3.84 -6.96
C ASN A 58 7.14 3.04 -6.14
N LEU A 59 7.18 3.17 -4.81
CA LEU A 59 6.16 2.71 -3.88
C LEU A 59 5.88 3.85 -2.90
N THR A 60 4.61 4.21 -2.73
CA THR A 60 4.19 5.49 -2.18
C THR A 60 2.97 5.30 -1.31
N GLY A 61 2.75 6.20 -0.35
CA GLY A 61 1.44 6.32 0.30
C GLY A 61 0.34 6.70 -0.68
N HIS A 62 -0.90 6.70 -0.21
CA HIS A 62 -2.06 6.87 -1.05
C HIS A 62 -3.27 7.45 -0.33
N LYS A 63 -4.13 8.14 -1.08
CA LYS A 63 -5.41 8.60 -0.59
C LYS A 63 -6.34 7.43 -0.32
N LEU A 64 -7.08 7.53 0.76
CA LEU A 64 -8.12 6.60 1.20
C LEU A 64 -9.49 7.21 0.93
N ALA A 65 -10.44 6.37 0.55
CA ALA A 65 -11.85 6.74 0.49
C ALA A 65 -12.73 5.58 0.95
N ARG A 66 -14.02 5.84 1.15
CA ARG A 66 -14.96 4.83 1.63
C ARG A 66 -15.01 3.63 0.69
N PHE A 67 -14.60 2.46 1.20
CA PHE A 67 -14.44 1.21 0.44
C PHE A 67 -13.39 1.24 -0.69
N VAL A 68 -12.52 2.25 -0.74
CA VAL A 68 -11.46 2.35 -1.76
C VAL A 68 -10.14 2.59 -1.04
N VAL A 69 -9.28 1.56 -1.01
CA VAL A 69 -7.96 1.66 -0.38
C VAL A 69 -7.06 2.62 -1.16
N HIS A 70 -7.04 2.54 -2.50
CA HIS A 70 -6.24 3.43 -3.34
C HIS A 70 -7.15 4.38 -4.12
N ALA A 71 -7.36 5.60 -3.63
CA ALA A 71 -8.30 6.59 -4.19
C ALA A 71 -7.67 7.55 -5.22
N GLY A 72 -6.53 7.17 -5.81
CA GLY A 72 -5.97 7.79 -7.03
C GLY A 72 -4.89 8.87 -6.81
N GLN A 73 -4.78 9.45 -5.62
CA GLN A 73 -3.71 10.38 -5.25
C GLN A 73 -2.66 9.68 -4.37
N SER A 74 -1.38 10.04 -4.52
CA SER A 74 -0.25 9.37 -3.85
C SER A 74 0.55 10.31 -2.94
N ILE A 75 1.06 9.82 -1.81
CA ILE A 75 2.06 10.54 -1.02
C ILE A 75 3.44 9.93 -1.35
N PRO A 76 4.26 10.61 -2.17
CA PRO A 76 5.53 10.04 -2.61
C PRO A 76 6.53 9.94 -1.46
N ASN A 77 7.49 9.03 -1.58
CA ASN A 77 8.60 8.87 -0.62
C ASN A 77 9.89 9.59 -1.06
N VAL A 78 9.82 10.29 -2.21
CA VAL A 78 10.89 11.11 -2.79
C VAL A 78 10.29 12.37 -3.40
N GLY A 79 11.08 13.43 -3.46
CA GLY A 79 10.74 14.59 -4.27
C GLY A 79 10.60 14.22 -5.75
N GLY A 80 9.63 14.80 -6.45
CA GLY A 80 9.31 14.48 -7.83
C GLY A 80 8.32 15.45 -8.47
N ILE A 81 7.57 14.95 -9.45
CA ILE A 81 6.68 15.74 -10.31
C ILE A 81 5.21 15.75 -9.83
N ASP A 82 4.87 15.00 -8.78
CA ASP A 82 3.49 14.97 -8.26
C ASP A 82 3.24 16.19 -7.36
N HIS A 83 2.59 17.18 -7.95
CA HIS A 83 2.31 18.46 -7.29
C HIS A 83 0.83 18.64 -6.96
N HIS A 84 0.05 17.56 -6.82
CA HIS A 84 -1.32 17.73 -6.36
C HIS A 84 -1.34 18.34 -4.94
N VAL A 85 -2.31 19.21 -4.73
CA VAL A 85 -2.50 19.92 -3.48
C VAL A 85 -3.26 19.02 -2.50
N ILE A 86 -2.81 19.02 -1.25
CA ILE A 86 -3.48 18.35 -0.13
C ILE A 86 -4.61 19.26 0.37
N HIS A 87 -5.81 18.71 0.58
CA HIS A 87 -6.97 19.47 1.05
C HIS A 87 -7.38 19.03 2.45
N GLU A 88 -8.02 19.94 3.19
CA GLU A 88 -8.69 19.61 4.44
C GLU A 88 -9.70 18.47 4.24
N SER A 89 -9.84 17.60 5.24
CA SER A 89 -10.67 16.38 5.22
C SER A 89 -10.20 15.28 4.26
N ASP A 90 -9.09 15.46 3.53
CA ASP A 90 -8.49 14.35 2.81
C ASP A 90 -7.97 13.30 3.80
N VAL A 91 -8.07 12.03 3.42
CA VAL A 91 -7.59 10.90 4.22
C VAL A 91 -6.47 10.21 3.46
N TYR A 92 -5.32 10.04 4.08
CA TYR A 92 -4.15 9.43 3.44
C TYR A 92 -3.56 8.32 4.32
N ALA A 93 -3.14 7.23 3.67
CA ALA A 93 -2.11 6.36 4.18
C ALA A 93 -0.75 6.96 3.82
N ILE A 94 0.10 7.21 4.82
CA ILE A 94 1.47 7.65 4.65
C ILE A 94 2.37 6.47 5.00
N GLU A 95 3.11 5.94 4.03
CA GLU A 95 3.90 4.71 4.17
C GLU A 95 5.31 4.83 3.59
N PRO A 96 6.27 5.34 4.37
CA PRO A 96 7.65 5.38 3.95
C PRO A 96 8.33 4.02 4.00
N PHE A 97 9.13 3.75 2.96
CA PHE A 97 9.93 2.54 2.83
C PHE A 97 11.42 2.89 2.77
N ALA A 98 12.20 2.31 3.65
CA ALA A 98 13.65 2.50 3.74
C ALA A 98 14.42 1.22 3.36
N VAL A 99 15.48 1.38 2.58
CA VAL A 99 16.39 0.32 2.15
C VAL A 99 17.85 0.75 2.36
N PRO A 100 18.82 -0.19 2.39
CA PRO A 100 20.24 0.15 2.44
C PRO A 100 20.65 1.09 1.30
N PRO A 101 21.66 1.96 1.51
CA PRO A 101 22.10 2.91 0.49
C PRO A 101 22.68 2.23 -0.76
N THR A 102 23.13 0.96 -0.64
CA THR A 102 23.62 0.13 -1.74
C THR A 102 22.51 -0.51 -2.58
N ALA A 103 21.25 -0.44 -2.15
CA ALA A 103 20.10 -0.98 -2.87
C ALA A 103 19.68 -0.09 -4.06
N ASP A 104 18.89 -0.64 -4.98
CA ASP A 104 18.37 0.11 -6.13
C ASP A 104 17.45 1.25 -5.67
N GLY A 105 16.61 0.98 -4.66
CA GLY A 105 15.59 1.95 -4.18
C GLY A 105 14.34 1.96 -5.06
N ARG A 106 14.08 0.83 -5.74
CA ARG A 106 12.88 0.59 -6.53
C ARG A 106 12.38 -0.82 -6.32
N VAL A 107 11.06 -0.99 -6.38
CA VAL A 107 10.41 -2.30 -6.40
C VAL A 107 10.13 -2.77 -7.82
N ILE A 108 10.14 -4.09 -7.99
CA ILE A 108 9.71 -4.81 -9.19
C ILE A 108 8.67 -5.85 -8.82
N ASP A 109 7.82 -6.19 -9.79
CA ASP A 109 6.84 -7.25 -9.65
C ASP A 109 7.52 -8.63 -9.55
N GLY A 110 7.09 -9.38 -8.55
CA GLY A 110 7.44 -10.78 -8.35
C GLY A 110 6.35 -11.75 -8.84
N PRO A 111 6.41 -13.01 -8.39
CA PRO A 111 5.33 -13.97 -8.59
C PRO A 111 3.99 -13.46 -8.06
N PRO A 112 2.86 -14.08 -8.47
CA PRO A 112 1.56 -13.80 -7.89
C PRO A 112 1.59 -13.84 -6.36
N SER A 113 0.90 -12.89 -5.73
CA SER A 113 0.62 -12.98 -4.30
C SER A 113 -0.70 -13.72 -4.05
N ASN A 114 -1.09 -13.81 -2.79
CA ASN A 114 -2.39 -14.33 -2.39
C ASN A 114 -3.45 -13.23 -2.23
N ILE A 115 -3.22 -12.03 -2.77
CA ILE A 115 -4.07 -10.86 -2.63
C ILE A 115 -4.72 -10.52 -3.98
N TYR A 116 -6.02 -10.26 -3.94
CA TYR A 116 -6.85 -10.01 -5.10
C TYR A 116 -7.82 -8.87 -4.83
N ARG A 117 -8.41 -8.28 -5.87
CA ARG A 117 -9.59 -7.42 -5.73
C ARG A 117 -10.60 -7.68 -6.84
N MET A 118 -11.84 -7.29 -6.58
CA MET A 118 -12.85 -7.20 -7.62
C MET A 118 -12.42 -6.17 -8.67
N GLN A 119 -12.45 -6.53 -9.94
CA GLN A 119 -12.06 -5.65 -11.05
C GLN A 119 -13.29 -5.23 -11.87
N LYS A 120 -13.94 -6.19 -12.54
CA LYS A 120 -15.11 -5.92 -13.38
C LYS A 120 -16.08 -7.08 -13.31
N LYS A 121 -17.37 -6.80 -13.16
CA LYS A 121 -18.39 -7.84 -13.25
C LYS A 121 -18.50 -8.33 -14.70
N ARG A 122 -18.39 -9.65 -14.91
CA ARG A 122 -18.64 -10.30 -16.21
C ARG A 122 -19.63 -11.45 -16.06
N SER A 123 -20.15 -11.92 -17.18
CA SER A 123 -21.05 -13.08 -17.20
C SER A 123 -20.25 -14.35 -16.92
N VAL A 124 -20.57 -14.99 -15.82
CA VAL A 124 -20.03 -16.29 -15.36
C VAL A 124 -21.20 -17.10 -14.81
N GLN A 125 -21.06 -18.42 -14.73
CA GLN A 125 -22.15 -19.33 -14.31
C GLN A 125 -21.73 -20.24 -13.16
N GLY A 126 -22.67 -21.03 -12.64
CA GLY A 126 -22.43 -22.06 -11.63
C GLY A 126 -21.67 -21.55 -10.39
N THR A 127 -20.70 -22.34 -9.95
CA THR A 127 -19.85 -22.03 -8.79
C THR A 127 -19.10 -20.71 -8.94
N THR A 128 -18.65 -20.35 -10.14
CA THR A 128 -17.97 -19.09 -10.44
C THR A 128 -18.86 -17.89 -10.16
N LYS A 129 -20.14 -17.95 -10.55
CA LYS A 129 -21.13 -16.90 -10.23
C LYS A 129 -21.40 -16.80 -8.73
N MET A 130 -21.52 -17.94 -8.05
CA MET A 130 -21.73 -17.98 -6.59
C MET A 130 -20.54 -17.37 -5.84
N MET A 131 -19.31 -17.71 -6.26
CA MET A 131 -18.07 -17.17 -5.70
C MET A 131 -17.93 -15.67 -5.96
N MET A 132 -18.19 -15.20 -7.18
CA MET A 132 -18.16 -13.76 -7.50
C MET A 132 -19.15 -12.98 -6.64
N LYS A 133 -20.37 -13.50 -6.45
CA LYS A 133 -21.38 -12.87 -5.60
C LYS A 133 -20.92 -12.81 -4.14
N PHE A 134 -20.36 -13.90 -3.62
CA PHE A 134 -19.78 -13.93 -2.27
C PHE A 134 -18.68 -12.87 -2.10
N ILE A 135 -17.73 -12.77 -3.04
CA ILE A 135 -16.66 -11.76 -3.01
C ILE A 135 -17.25 -10.34 -3.01
N GLN A 136 -18.26 -10.08 -3.83
CA GLN A 136 -18.92 -8.76 -3.92
C GLN A 136 -19.66 -8.40 -2.63
N ASP A 137 -20.40 -9.34 -2.06
CA ASP A 137 -21.20 -9.12 -0.86
C ASP A 137 -20.30 -8.89 0.37
N GLU A 138 -19.21 -9.66 0.51
CA GLU A 138 -18.31 -9.60 1.67
C GLU A 138 -17.25 -8.48 1.56
N TYR A 139 -16.57 -8.37 0.41
CA TYR A 139 -15.39 -7.52 0.27
C TYR A 139 -15.65 -6.27 -0.58
N ARG A 140 -16.74 -6.25 -1.36
CA ARG A 140 -17.10 -5.14 -2.25
C ARG A 140 -15.96 -4.82 -3.23
N THR A 141 -15.28 -3.72 -3.00
CA THR A 141 -14.15 -3.19 -3.78
C THR A 141 -12.80 -3.32 -3.04
N LEU A 142 -12.81 -3.79 -1.79
CA LEU A 142 -11.62 -3.96 -0.98
C LEU A 142 -10.81 -5.19 -1.44
N PRO A 143 -9.48 -5.17 -1.29
CA PRO A 143 -8.66 -6.34 -1.49
C PRO A 143 -9.04 -7.49 -0.54
N PHE A 144 -8.86 -8.72 -0.99
CA PHE A 144 -9.12 -9.92 -0.21
C PHE A 144 -8.03 -10.97 -0.45
N ALA A 145 -7.83 -11.85 0.54
CA ALA A 145 -6.90 -12.96 0.42
C ALA A 145 -7.60 -14.20 -0.17
N SER A 146 -6.92 -14.95 -1.06
CA SER A 146 -7.44 -16.23 -1.60
C SER A 146 -7.90 -17.18 -0.50
N ARG A 147 -7.13 -17.29 0.60
CA ARG A 147 -7.46 -18.15 1.75
C ARG A 147 -8.84 -17.88 2.35
N TRP A 148 -9.34 -16.65 2.32
CA TRP A 148 -10.65 -16.32 2.90
C TRP A 148 -11.79 -16.84 2.03
N VAL A 149 -11.65 -16.72 0.72
CA VAL A 149 -12.60 -17.26 -0.26
C VAL A 149 -12.52 -18.79 -0.28
N MET A 150 -11.30 -19.33 -0.39
CA MET A 150 -11.09 -20.78 -0.50
C MET A 150 -11.53 -21.54 0.76
N LYS A 151 -11.54 -20.91 1.94
CA LYS A 151 -12.15 -21.50 3.15
C LYS A 151 -13.63 -21.91 2.94
N LYS A 152 -14.38 -21.17 2.11
CA LYS A 152 -15.79 -21.44 1.80
C LYS A 152 -15.98 -22.30 0.56
N PHE A 153 -15.02 -22.27 -0.37
CA PHE A 153 -15.08 -22.97 -1.67
C PHE A 153 -13.96 -24.02 -1.79
N ASN A 154 -13.70 -24.77 -0.72
CA ASN A 154 -12.58 -25.71 -0.64
C ASN A 154 -12.87 -27.04 -1.37
N THR A 155 -13.15 -26.97 -2.67
CA THR A 155 -13.38 -28.13 -3.54
C THR A 155 -12.62 -27.96 -4.86
N PRO A 156 -12.42 -29.03 -5.65
CA PRO A 156 -11.88 -28.92 -7.01
C PRO A 156 -12.65 -27.93 -7.89
N GLU A 157 -13.99 -27.94 -7.81
CA GLU A 157 -14.86 -27.01 -8.54
C GLU A 157 -14.67 -25.57 -8.08
N GLY A 158 -14.48 -25.35 -6.77
CA GLY A 158 -14.17 -24.03 -6.21
C GLY A 158 -12.82 -23.50 -6.70
N THR A 159 -11.81 -24.36 -6.77
CA THR A 159 -10.49 -24.01 -7.32
C THR A 159 -10.60 -23.61 -8.80
N ALA A 160 -11.31 -24.41 -9.59
CA ALA A 160 -11.56 -24.10 -11.00
C ALA A 160 -12.33 -22.78 -11.17
N ALA A 161 -13.34 -22.54 -10.33
CA ALA A 161 -14.12 -21.29 -10.32
C ALA A 161 -13.25 -20.07 -10.00
N PHE A 162 -12.33 -20.18 -9.03
CA PHE A 162 -11.39 -19.10 -8.71
C PHE A 162 -10.48 -18.78 -9.89
N GLN A 163 -9.97 -19.81 -10.57
CA GLN A 163 -9.15 -19.63 -11.77
C GLN A 163 -9.95 -19.02 -12.93
N GLU A 164 -11.22 -19.39 -13.08
CA GLU A 164 -12.12 -18.78 -14.06
C GLU A 164 -12.32 -17.27 -13.78
N LEU A 165 -12.48 -16.86 -12.51
CA LEU A 165 -12.59 -15.44 -12.15
C LEU A 165 -11.33 -14.63 -12.55
N LEU A 166 -10.14 -15.23 -12.44
CA LEU A 166 -8.89 -14.62 -12.89
C LEU A 166 -8.81 -14.54 -14.41
N ASN A 167 -9.04 -15.65 -15.09
CA ASN A 167 -8.94 -15.75 -16.55
C ASN A 167 -9.94 -14.82 -17.25
N THR A 168 -11.14 -14.70 -16.69
CA THR A 168 -12.17 -13.78 -17.18
C THR A 168 -11.93 -12.33 -16.76
N LYS A 169 -10.91 -12.02 -15.94
CA LYS A 169 -10.65 -10.68 -15.39
C LYS A 169 -11.85 -10.14 -14.59
N CYS A 170 -12.57 -11.04 -13.91
CA CYS A 170 -13.54 -10.66 -12.91
C CYS A 170 -12.82 -10.12 -11.68
N ILE A 171 -11.77 -10.82 -11.25
CA ILE A 171 -10.85 -10.38 -10.21
C ILE A 171 -9.47 -10.15 -10.83
N MET A 172 -8.67 -9.31 -10.18
CA MET A 172 -7.25 -9.15 -10.49
C MET A 172 -6.40 -9.50 -9.29
N SER A 173 -5.18 -9.96 -9.54
CA SER A 173 -4.19 -10.28 -8.50
C SER A 173 -3.24 -9.10 -8.32
N TYR A 174 -2.82 -8.87 -7.08
CA TYR A 174 -1.66 -8.05 -6.77
C TYR A 174 -0.42 -8.95 -6.76
N PRO A 175 0.66 -8.63 -7.50
CA PRO A 175 1.89 -9.39 -7.40
C PRO A 175 2.56 -9.13 -6.05
N GLN A 176 3.52 -9.98 -5.69
CA GLN A 176 4.48 -9.63 -4.64
C GLN A 176 5.37 -8.49 -5.17
N LEU A 177 5.79 -7.58 -4.29
CA LEU A 177 6.73 -6.52 -4.63
C LEU A 177 8.07 -6.81 -3.99
N PHE A 178 9.14 -6.81 -4.79
CA PHE A 178 10.49 -7.00 -4.31
C PHE A 178 11.32 -5.76 -4.57
N GLU A 179 12.11 -5.33 -3.58
CA GLU A 179 13.24 -4.45 -3.87
C GLU A 179 14.13 -5.12 -4.92
N LYS A 180 14.50 -4.38 -5.96
CA LYS A 180 15.09 -4.92 -7.19
C LYS A 180 16.41 -5.67 -6.97
N THR A 181 17.21 -5.27 -5.98
CA THR A 181 18.44 -5.97 -5.56
C THR A 181 18.21 -7.03 -4.50
N ARG A 182 16.96 -7.28 -4.10
CA ARG A 182 16.55 -8.16 -2.99
C ARG A 182 17.11 -7.71 -1.63
N ALA A 183 17.39 -6.42 -1.48
CA ALA A 183 17.83 -5.86 -0.21
C ALA A 183 16.72 -5.93 0.86
N LYS A 184 17.12 -5.79 2.13
CA LYS A 184 16.15 -5.65 3.23
C LYS A 184 15.37 -4.34 3.07
N VAL A 185 14.09 -4.38 3.40
CA VAL A 185 13.17 -3.25 3.35
C VAL A 185 12.55 -3.09 4.73
N ALA A 186 12.48 -1.86 5.21
CA ALA A 186 11.66 -1.48 6.36
C ALA A 186 10.55 -0.52 5.91
N GLN A 187 9.37 -0.67 6.49
CA GLN A 187 8.20 0.18 6.34
C GLN A 187 7.69 0.65 7.71
N ALA A 188 7.17 1.87 7.75
CA ALA A 188 6.29 2.37 8.80
C ALA A 188 5.09 3.06 8.14
N GLU A 189 3.89 2.94 8.70
CA GLU A 189 2.70 3.54 8.09
C GLU A 189 1.65 3.94 9.11
N HIS A 190 1.06 5.13 8.88
CA HIS A 190 -0.15 5.57 9.55
C HIS A 190 -1.19 6.09 8.55
N SER A 191 -2.46 5.97 8.96
CA SER A 191 -3.57 6.67 8.33
C SER A 191 -3.81 8.01 9.02
N VAL A 192 -3.91 9.08 8.24
CA VAL A 192 -4.14 10.43 8.74
C VAL A 192 -5.39 11.04 8.12
N ILE A 193 -6.07 11.90 8.87
CA ILE A 193 -7.12 12.80 8.37
C ILE A 193 -6.54 14.21 8.39
N VAL A 194 -6.51 14.89 7.26
CA VAL A 194 -5.99 16.26 7.17
C VAL A 194 -6.97 17.23 7.85
N THR A 195 -6.49 17.99 8.81
CA THR A 195 -7.24 19.03 9.56
C THR A 195 -6.90 20.41 9.02
N GLU A 196 -7.46 21.48 9.60
CA GLU A 196 -7.24 22.87 9.15
C GLU A 196 -5.76 23.31 9.20
N ASP A 197 -4.97 22.77 10.12
CA ASP A 197 -3.61 23.19 10.44
C ASP A 197 -2.55 22.06 10.39
N GLY A 198 -2.97 20.83 10.09
CA GLY A 198 -2.10 19.66 10.11
C GLY A 198 -2.84 18.38 9.77
N CYS A 199 -2.70 17.36 10.62
CA CYS A 199 -3.47 16.13 10.51
C CYS A 199 -3.72 15.45 11.87
N GLU A 200 -4.80 14.68 11.93
CA GLU A 200 -5.08 13.72 12.99
C GLU A 200 -4.56 12.33 12.59
N VAL A 201 -3.70 11.73 13.42
CA VAL A 201 -3.20 10.36 13.21
C VAL A 201 -4.19 9.35 13.80
N THR A 202 -4.82 8.55 12.95
CA THR A 202 -5.90 7.63 13.35
C THR A 202 -5.41 6.26 13.86
N THR A 203 -4.11 5.98 13.74
CA THR A 203 -3.52 4.66 14.03
C THR A 203 -2.25 4.70 14.89
N ALA A 204 -2.02 5.80 15.62
CA ALA A 204 -0.85 5.99 16.49
C ALA A 204 -0.77 4.96 17.64
#